data_AF-A0A0U1M3Z0-F1
#
_entry.id   AF-A0A0U1M3Z0-F1
#
_cell.length_a   1.000
_cell.length_b   1.000
_cell.length_c   1.000
_cell.angle_alpha   90.00
_cell.angle_beta   90.00
_cell.angle_gamma   90.00
#
_symmetry.space_group_name_H-M   'P 1'
#
loop_
_entity.id
_entity.type
_entity.pdbx_description
1 polymer ?
#
loop_
_entity_poly.entity_id
_entity_poly.type
_entity_poly.pdbx_seq_one_letter_code
_entity_poly.pdbx_strand_id
1 'polypeptide(L)'
;MAPGDVSFVSEETWQDISAWRPENKRAIRDPAFSQPPEGQADNLITTSDVKFHARVRGVMSNSLTEESLREQAPLVDNHDYVRTLYQYLKAVTIAATPRYWAAMQFLFEE
;
A
#
# COMPACT_ATOMS: atom_id res chain seq x y z
N MET A 1 0.29 -18.02 11.64
CA MET A 1 1.67 -18.42 11.95
C MET A 1 1.81 -19.89 11.66
N ALA A 2 2.75 -20.24 10.78
CA ALA A 2 3.11 -21.63 10.53
C ALA A 2 3.99 -22.15 11.69
N PRO A 3 4.02 -23.47 11.92
CA PRO A 3 4.89 -24.06 12.93
C PRO A 3 6.37 -23.78 12.58
N GLY A 4 7.06 -23.00 13.42
CA GLY A 4 8.45 -22.57 13.22
C GLY A 4 8.64 -21.06 13.06
N ASP A 5 7.55 -20.30 12.87
CA ASP A 5 7.61 -18.85 12.79
C ASP A 5 7.90 -18.24 14.18
N VAL A 6 8.97 -17.45 14.29
CA VAL A 6 9.24 -16.63 15.49
C VAL A 6 8.50 -15.30 15.33
N SER A 7 7.41 -15.10 16.08
CA SER A 7 6.81 -13.76 16.21
C SER A 7 7.40 -13.04 17.41
N PHE A 8 7.80 -11.80 17.20
CA PHE A 8 8.17 -10.90 18.28
C PHE A 8 7.01 -9.93 18.53
N VAL A 9 6.58 -9.80 19.78
CA VAL A 9 5.41 -9.00 20.19
C VAL A 9 5.84 -7.94 21.22
N SER A 10 7.02 -7.35 21.02
CA SER A 10 7.46 -6.22 21.83
C SER A 10 7.79 -5.02 20.94
N GLU A 11 7.49 -3.82 21.43
CA GLU A 11 7.78 -2.55 20.75
C GLU A 11 9.30 -2.38 20.52
N GLU A 12 10.11 -2.79 21.50
CA GLU A 12 11.57 -2.78 21.42
C GLU A 12 12.06 -3.67 20.28
N THR A 13 11.45 -4.85 20.10
CA THR A 13 11.86 -5.78 19.04
C THR A 13 11.57 -5.24 17.64
N TRP A 14 10.53 -4.41 17.46
CA TRP A 14 10.29 -3.77 16.18
C TRP A 14 11.45 -2.87 15.78
N GLN A 15 11.96 -2.05 16.71
CA GLN A 15 13.12 -1.20 16.50
C GLN A 15 14.37 -2.04 16.23
N ASP A 16 14.57 -3.14 16.96
CA ASP A 16 15.77 -3.96 16.79
C ASP A 16 15.84 -4.68 15.45
N ILE A 17 14.70 -5.11 14.91
CA ILE A 17 14.61 -5.81 13.62
C ILE A 17 14.56 -4.84 12.45
N SER A 18 13.79 -3.75 12.58
CA SER A 18 13.46 -2.87 11.44
C SER A 18 14.30 -1.60 11.38
N ALA A 19 14.81 -1.10 12.51
CA ALA A 19 15.63 0.10 12.50
C ALA A 19 17.04 -0.18 11.99
N TRP A 20 17.59 0.79 11.26
CA TRP A 20 18.99 0.73 10.88
C TRP A 20 19.88 1.05 12.08
N ARG A 21 20.86 0.18 12.35
CA ARG A 21 21.93 0.43 13.32
C ARG A 21 23.29 0.10 12.68
N PRO A 22 24.36 0.87 12.97
CA PRO A 22 25.70 0.59 12.45
C PRO A 22 26.19 -0.84 12.73
N GLU A 23 25.84 -1.37 13.90
CA GLU A 23 26.23 -2.68 14.40
C GLU A 23 25.37 -3.84 13.85
N ASN A 24 24.17 -3.56 13.33
CA ASN A 24 23.25 -4.59 12.87
C ASN A 24 23.40 -4.84 11.37
N LYS A 25 23.54 -6.12 10.99
CA LYS A 25 23.36 -6.52 9.60
C LYS A 25 21.93 -6.24 9.20
N ARG A 26 21.76 -5.65 8.02
CA ARG A 26 20.44 -5.40 7.45
C ARG A 26 19.69 -6.73 7.33
N ALA A 27 18.44 -6.76 7.78
CA ALA A 27 17.56 -7.89 7.53
C ALA A 27 17.41 -8.06 6.00
N ILE A 28 17.88 -9.20 5.48
CA ILE A 28 17.67 -9.57 4.08
C ILE A 28 16.25 -10.16 4.01
N ARG A 29 15.46 -9.68 3.04
CA ARG A 29 14.12 -10.21 2.81
C ARG A 29 14.21 -11.66 2.36
N ASP A 30 13.37 -12.50 2.94
CA ASP A 30 13.25 -13.89 2.51
C ASP A 30 12.60 -13.92 1.11
N PRO A 31 13.29 -14.49 0.10
CA PRO A 31 12.74 -14.63 -1.23
C PRO A 31 11.39 -15.33 -1.24
N ALA A 32 11.12 -16.30 -0.36
CA ALA A 32 9.86 -17.05 -0.34
C ALA A 32 8.63 -16.15 -0.10
N PHE A 33 8.81 -15.05 0.63
CA PHE A 33 7.72 -14.14 1.00
C PHE A 33 7.74 -12.82 0.24
N SER A 34 8.79 -12.56 -0.53
CA SER A 34 8.99 -11.28 -1.24
C SER A 34 9.09 -11.44 -2.76
N GLN A 35 8.71 -12.58 -3.36
CA GLN A 35 8.76 -12.72 -4.82
C GLN A 35 7.86 -11.67 -5.52
N PRO A 36 8.28 -11.15 -6.69
CA PRO A 36 7.37 -10.41 -7.56
C PRO A 36 6.20 -11.31 -8.01
N PRO A 37 5.01 -10.75 -8.26
CA PRO A 37 3.91 -11.49 -8.85
C PRO A 37 4.31 -12.13 -10.19
N GLU A 38 3.64 -13.22 -10.56
CA GLU A 38 3.96 -13.94 -11.79
C GLU A 38 3.96 -13.02 -13.03
N GLY A 39 5.02 -13.11 -13.83
CA GLY A 39 5.21 -12.30 -15.03
C GLY A 39 5.62 -10.84 -14.77
N GLN A 40 5.79 -10.41 -13.52
CA GLN A 40 6.20 -9.05 -13.18
C GLN A 40 7.70 -8.96 -12.85
N ALA A 41 8.28 -7.80 -13.14
CA ALA A 41 9.65 -7.49 -12.76
C ALA A 41 9.76 -7.24 -11.25
N ASP A 42 10.94 -7.48 -10.71
CA ASP A 42 11.28 -7.17 -9.33
C ASP A 42 11.23 -5.65 -9.09
N ASN A 43 10.79 -5.24 -7.90
CA ASN A 43 10.56 -3.84 -7.53
C ASN A 43 11.08 -3.53 -6.11
N LEU A 44 10.88 -2.29 -5.65
CA LEU A 44 11.41 -1.82 -4.37
C LEU A 44 10.97 -2.68 -3.17
N ILE A 45 9.77 -3.26 -3.21
CA ILE A 45 9.19 -4.02 -2.09
C ILE A 45 9.43 -5.53 -2.22
N THR A 46 9.66 -6.05 -3.42
CA THR A 46 9.86 -7.49 -3.66
C THR A 46 11.34 -7.87 -3.68
N THR A 47 12.23 -6.91 -3.91
CA THR A 47 13.64 -7.25 -4.11
C THR A 47 14.35 -7.73 -2.85
N SER A 48 15.12 -8.81 -2.98
CA SER A 48 16.10 -9.26 -1.98
C SER A 48 17.51 -8.69 -2.24
N ASP A 49 17.75 -8.04 -3.39
CA ASP A 49 19.04 -7.40 -3.71
C ASP A 49 19.15 -6.04 -2.99
N VAL A 50 20.06 -5.99 -2.02
CA VAL A 50 20.34 -4.78 -1.21
C VAL A 50 20.81 -3.61 -2.06
N LYS A 51 21.64 -3.84 -3.09
CA LYS A 51 22.17 -2.77 -3.95
C LYS A 51 21.09 -2.24 -4.87
N PHE A 52 20.29 -3.13 -5.45
CA PHE A 52 19.13 -2.74 -6.25
C PHE A 52 18.13 -1.94 -5.41
N HIS A 53 17.77 -2.42 -4.22
CA HIS A 53 16.91 -1.70 -3.28
C HIS A 53 17.48 -0.31 -2.93
N ALA A 54 18.77 -0.22 -2.58
CA ALA A 54 19.38 1.06 -2.21
C ALA A 54 19.33 2.08 -3.35
N ARG A 55 19.59 1.64 -4.59
CA ARG A 55 19.51 2.47 -5.78
C ARG A 55 18.07 2.94 -6.05
N VAL A 56 17.10 2.04 -6.08
CA VAL A 56 15.69 2.39 -6.35
C VAL A 56 15.14 3.31 -5.25
N ARG A 57 15.43 3.01 -3.98
CA ARG A 57 15.08 3.89 -2.86
C ARG A 57 15.71 5.27 -3.03
N GLY A 58 16.98 5.34 -3.40
CA GLY A 58 17.68 6.62 -3.61
C GLY A 58 16.99 7.50 -4.65
N VAL A 59 16.56 6.92 -5.78
CA VAL A 59 15.81 7.62 -6.83
C VAL A 59 14.49 8.18 -6.29
N MET A 60 13.77 7.41 -5.44
CA MET A 60 12.48 7.82 -4.90
C MET A 60 12.57 8.75 -3.68
N SER A 61 13.70 8.80 -2.99
CA SER A 61 13.80 9.41 -1.66
C SER A 61 13.37 10.88 -1.62
N ASN A 62 13.63 11.64 -2.68
CA ASN A 62 13.25 13.05 -2.74
C ASN A 62 11.75 13.26 -3.03
N SER A 63 11.09 12.31 -3.71
CA SER A 63 9.68 12.44 -4.11
C SER A 63 8.67 12.21 -2.96
N LEU A 64 9.14 11.64 -1.85
CA LEU A 64 8.33 11.25 -0.69
C LEU A 64 8.78 11.98 0.59
N THR A 65 9.41 13.14 0.46
CA THR A 65 9.72 14.02 1.59
C THR A 65 8.48 14.79 2.05
N GLU A 66 8.47 15.31 3.27
CA GLU A 66 7.35 16.13 3.76
C GLU A 66 7.10 17.35 2.85
N GLU A 67 8.17 17.99 2.38
CA GLU A 67 8.12 19.12 1.45
C GLU A 67 7.46 18.72 0.13
N SER A 68 7.98 17.67 -0.53
CA SER A 68 7.43 17.20 -1.81
C SER A 68 6.00 16.66 -1.68
N LEU A 69 5.63 16.09 -0.53
CA LEU A 69 4.24 15.69 -0.26
C LEU A 69 3.32 16.90 -0.08
N ARG A 70 3.81 17.96 0.56
CA ARG A 70 3.06 19.23 0.70
C ARG A 70 2.88 19.93 -0.65
N GLU A 71 3.87 19.87 -1.52
CA GLU A 71 3.76 20.36 -2.90
C GLU A 71 2.75 19.56 -3.73
N GLN A 72 2.63 18.26 -3.47
CA GLN A 72 1.63 17.39 -4.09
C GLN A 72 0.24 17.53 -3.46
N ALA A 73 0.12 18.15 -2.28
CA ALA A 73 -1.15 18.27 -1.56
C ALA A 73 -2.27 18.85 -2.44
N PRO A 74 -2.08 19.90 -3.27
CA PRO A 74 -3.14 20.40 -4.15
C PRO A 74 -3.65 19.39 -5.18
N LEU A 75 -2.88 18.37 -5.57
CA LEU A 75 -3.37 17.31 -6.47
C LEU A 75 -4.34 16.36 -5.77
N VAL A 76 -4.16 16.17 -4.46
CA VAL A 76 -5.00 15.32 -3.60
C VAL A 76 -6.17 16.13 -3.02
N ASP A 77 -5.88 17.34 -2.58
CA ASP A 77 -6.79 18.34 -2.02
C ASP A 77 -7.58 19.09 -3.09
N ASN A 78 -7.24 19.02 -4.36
CA ASN A 78 -8.24 19.15 -5.40
C ASN A 78 -9.13 17.92 -5.27
N HIS A 79 -10.11 18.07 -4.37
CA HIS A 79 -11.02 17.08 -3.81
C HIS A 79 -11.70 16.20 -4.86
N ASP A 80 -11.49 16.38 -6.15
CA ASP A 80 -12.16 15.69 -7.23
C ASP A 80 -12.02 14.18 -7.13
N TYR A 81 -10.86 13.62 -6.78
CA TYR A 81 -10.72 12.16 -6.62
C TYR A 81 -11.51 11.64 -5.41
N VAL A 82 -11.32 12.24 -4.23
CA VAL A 82 -12.00 11.83 -2.98
C VAL A 82 -13.50 12.07 -3.09
N ARG A 83 -13.91 13.20 -3.65
CA ARG A 83 -15.30 13.58 -3.92
C ARG A 83 -15.91 12.64 -4.94
N THR A 84 -15.23 12.31 -6.03
CA THR A 84 -15.75 11.37 -7.05
C THR A 84 -15.98 10.00 -6.43
N LEU A 85 -15.00 9.50 -5.66
CA LEU A 85 -15.16 8.24 -4.94
C LEU A 85 -16.32 8.29 -3.94
N TYR A 86 -16.43 9.36 -3.15
CA TYR A 86 -17.51 9.55 -2.20
C TYR A 86 -18.89 9.58 -2.89
N GLN A 87 -19.02 10.32 -3.99
CA GLN A 87 -20.27 10.39 -4.75
C GLN A 87 -20.64 9.05 -5.36
N TYR A 88 -19.66 8.33 -5.91
CA TYR A 88 -19.85 6.98 -6.44
C TYR A 88 -20.32 6.01 -5.34
N LEU A 89 -19.64 5.96 -4.21
CA LEU A 89 -20.02 5.10 -3.07
C LEU A 89 -21.40 5.44 -2.54
N LYS A 90 -21.74 6.74 -2.47
CA LYS A 90 -23.06 7.21 -2.08
C LYS A 90 -24.14 6.76 -3.06
N ALA A 91 -23.89 6.86 -4.36
CA ALA A 91 -24.79 6.38 -5.39
C ALA A 91 -25.01 4.87 -5.32
N VAL A 92 -23.93 4.08 -5.20
CA VAL A 92 -23.99 2.61 -5.04
C VAL A 92 -24.76 2.22 -3.77
N THR A 93 -24.52 2.91 -2.65
CA THR A 93 -25.24 2.64 -1.40
C THR A 93 -26.74 2.92 -1.54
N ILE A 94 -27.12 4.03 -2.18
CA ILE A 94 -28.53 4.36 -2.43
C ILE A 94 -29.18 3.30 -3.35
N ALA A 95 -28.49 2.94 -4.43
CA ALA A 95 -28.88 1.90 -5.37
C ALA A 95 -29.09 0.51 -4.71
N ALA A 96 -28.22 0.15 -3.76
CA ALA A 96 -28.27 -1.11 -3.03
C ALA A 96 -29.24 -1.09 -1.82
N THR A 97 -29.88 0.06 -1.52
CA THR A 97 -30.84 0.12 -0.41
C THR A 97 -32.08 -0.72 -0.74
N PRO A 98 -32.52 -1.64 0.15
CA PRO A 98 -33.66 -2.54 -0.13
C PRO A 98 -34.95 -1.81 -0.51
N ARG A 99 -35.11 -0.57 -0.04
CA ARG A 99 -36.24 0.31 -0.35
C ARG A 99 -36.37 0.69 -1.83
N TYR A 100 -35.29 0.68 -2.61
CA TYR A 100 -35.28 1.02 -4.04
C TYR A 100 -35.02 -0.18 -4.96
N TRP A 101 -34.83 -1.37 -4.40
CA TRP A 101 -34.53 -2.61 -5.13
C TRP A 101 -35.59 -2.93 -6.20
N ALA A 102 -36.88 -2.76 -5.88
CA ALA A 102 -37.97 -2.99 -6.83
C ALA A 102 -37.94 -2.03 -8.05
N ALA A 103 -37.50 -0.78 -7.86
CA ALA A 103 -37.37 0.20 -8.95
C ALA A 103 -36.11 -0.05 -9.79
N MET A 104 -35.04 -0.56 -9.17
CA MET A 104 -33.81 -0.93 -9.88
C MET A 104 -34.02 -2.18 -10.74
N GLN A 105 -34.77 -3.19 -10.26
CA GLN A 105 -35.14 -4.35 -11.08
C GLN A 105 -35.91 -3.94 -12.35
N PHE A 106 -36.87 -3.01 -12.23
CA PHE A 106 -37.63 -2.51 -13.37
C PHE A 106 -36.78 -1.74 -14.41
N LEU A 107 -35.72 -1.06 -13.98
CA LEU A 107 -34.89 -0.22 -14.87
C LEU A 107 -33.72 -0.98 -15.53
N PHE A 108 -33.35 -2.15 -15.03
CA PHE A 108 -32.19 -2.94 -15.51
C PHE A 108 -32.60 -4.27 -16.17
N GLU A 109 -33.90 -4.55 -16.33
CA GLU A 109 -34.43 -5.77 -16.99
C GLU A 109 -35.18 -5.49 -18.33
N GLU A 110 -34.85 -4.43 -19.07
CA GLU A 110 -35.15 -4.33 -20.52
C GLU A 110 -33.91 -4.51 -21.39
#